data_AF-A0A428ULV1-F1
#
_entry.id   AF-A0A428ULV1-F1
#
_cell.length_a   1.000
_cell.length_b   1.000
_cell.length_c   1.000
_cell.angle_alpha   90.00
_cell.angle_beta   90.00
_cell.angle_gamma   90.00
#
_symmetry.space_group_name_H-M   'P 1'
#
loop_
_entity.id
_entity.type
_entity.pdbx_description
1 polymer ?
#
loop_
_entity_poly.entity_id
_entity_poly.type
_entity_poly.pdbx_seq_one_letter_code
_entity_poly.pdbx_strand_id
1 'polypeptide(L)'
;MAVLLYPLHQSLCVVLHHLTTTSLLTAELQLLSIALINVLFLASSPQIQILKALLWGGGLSLLVFCGPVIRWGIALARVPKWRFRRASISQSPPLWKSLAQAFSLRRMKNELLRTNFEETVYDTVGSSDDETGPLFRKPTRVKTFGPSHPVTADIDSLPSSPTFGDDAFANGNSFVRRHTLSHMDHIVRRNATHTPSGRKKRATSMSVRPFFKLTHEQATLRKWLYAGYVYACILTIILIGIRTYVQKFALDGNEAIGWALGYLLGDLPWFRYQVVMANLERWICLPSRSESEAGKQCHFGWVQHIRHDDFGEANTRLLLSVYWLGILIVGLIIVFRLKDIYEVDTRRKVFHFMMVGMFLPATYVDPTYAALALSLILAVFLILDLLRASQLPPLSKPIASFLAPYVDGRDFRGPVVISHIFLLIGCAIPLWLALASIPRTGSGYLAGWEVPTREVSMVSGVICVGLGDAAASLIGRRYGHRKWLWGGGKSLEGSVAFAIAVFAGLAAASIWLKVGGWPATSEQAGVFASMRNSAMCASMASLTEAVLTGGNDNVIVPVVLWTCVKSLGI
;
A
#
# COMPACT_ATOMS: atom_id res chain seq x y z
N MET A 1 -0.23 30.13 -9.96
CA MET A 1 -0.19 28.85 -9.23
C MET A 1 -1.58 28.39 -8.76
N ALA A 2 -2.42 29.25 -8.17
CA ALA A 2 -3.75 28.87 -7.63
C ALA A 2 -4.69 28.19 -8.66
N VAL A 3 -4.66 28.61 -9.92
CA VAL A 3 -5.51 28.04 -11.00
C VAL A 3 -5.24 26.55 -11.25
N LEU A 4 -4.02 26.07 -10.99
CA LEU A 4 -3.64 24.66 -11.18
C LEU A 4 -3.92 23.78 -9.96
N LEU A 5 -4.32 24.35 -8.82
CA LEU A 5 -4.53 23.59 -7.59
C LEU A 5 -5.74 22.66 -7.70
N TYR A 6 -6.85 23.17 -8.26
CA TYR A 6 -8.06 22.38 -8.49
C TYR A 6 -7.85 21.20 -9.44
N PRO A 7 -7.30 21.37 -10.66
CA PRO A 7 -7.04 20.24 -11.54
C PRO A 7 -6.01 19.27 -10.97
N LEU A 8 -5.02 19.74 -10.22
CA LEU A 8 -4.07 18.85 -9.51
C LEU A 8 -4.79 18.00 -8.46
N HIS A 9 -5.64 18.62 -7.64
CA HIS A 9 -6.43 17.93 -6.61
C HIS A 9 -7.36 16.87 -7.20
N GLN A 10 -8.08 17.20 -8.27
CA GLN A 10 -8.94 16.25 -8.96
C GLN A 10 -8.14 15.07 -9.55
N SER A 11 -7.04 15.37 -10.23
CA SER A 11 -6.16 14.35 -10.81
C SER A 11 -5.58 13.42 -9.74
N LEU A 12 -5.15 13.99 -8.62
CA LEU A 12 -4.60 13.24 -7.50
C LEU A 12 -5.67 12.34 -6.85
N CYS A 13 -6.88 12.85 -6.65
CA CYS A 13 -8.00 12.05 -6.14
C CYS A 13 -8.29 10.83 -7.04
N VAL A 14 -8.27 10.99 -8.37
CA VAL A 14 -8.48 9.87 -9.31
C VAL A 14 -7.37 8.83 -9.17
N VAL A 15 -6.11 9.26 -9.12
CA VAL A 15 -4.95 8.35 -8.96
C VAL A 15 -5.02 7.62 -7.61
N LEU A 16 -5.26 8.35 -6.52
CA LEU A 16 -5.37 7.77 -5.17
C LEU A 16 -6.56 6.80 -5.07
N HIS A 17 -7.69 7.12 -5.68
CA HIS A 17 -8.85 6.23 -5.72
C HIS A 17 -8.52 4.93 -6.47
N HIS A 18 -7.76 5.00 -7.57
CA HIS A 18 -7.32 3.81 -8.28
C HIS A 18 -6.32 2.95 -7.49
N LEU A 19 -5.49 3.57 -6.64
CA LEU A 19 -4.54 2.84 -5.79
C LEU A 19 -5.18 2.24 -4.54
N THR A 20 -6.21 2.90 -3.99
CA THR A 20 -6.84 2.52 -2.72
C THR A 20 -8.21 1.85 -2.91
N THR A 21 -8.71 1.75 -4.14
CA THR A 21 -10.01 1.18 -4.57
C THR A 21 -10.99 0.86 -3.45
N THR A 22 -11.84 1.83 -3.06
CA THR A 22 -12.90 1.71 -2.05
C THR A 22 -12.48 1.37 -0.61
N SER A 23 -11.17 1.33 -0.33
CA SER A 23 -10.64 1.16 1.04
C SER A 23 -10.70 2.45 1.84
N LEU A 24 -10.70 3.60 1.17
CA LEU A 24 -10.91 4.93 1.73
C LEU A 24 -12.32 5.43 1.44
N LEU A 25 -12.94 6.08 2.43
CA LEU A 25 -14.13 6.90 2.23
C LEU A 25 -13.81 8.12 1.36
N THR A 26 -14.85 8.71 0.78
CA THR A 26 -14.74 9.93 -0.03
C THR A 26 -14.08 11.07 0.73
N ALA A 27 -14.48 11.30 1.98
CA ALA A 27 -13.88 12.34 2.84
C ALA A 27 -12.39 12.09 3.13
N GLU A 28 -12.00 10.83 3.37
CA GLU A 28 -10.61 10.45 3.65
C GLU A 28 -9.71 10.60 2.42
N LEU A 29 -10.24 10.23 1.25
CA LEU A 29 -9.57 10.43 -0.03
C LEU A 29 -9.28 11.91 -0.29
N GLN A 30 -10.28 12.77 -0.02
CA GLN A 30 -10.14 14.22 -0.15
C GLN A 30 -9.09 14.77 0.84
N LEU A 31 -9.13 14.33 2.11
CA LEU A 31 -8.18 14.72 3.13
C LEU A 31 -6.74 14.30 2.76
N LEU A 32 -6.57 13.06 2.27
CA LEU A 32 -5.27 12.55 1.83
C LEU A 32 -4.72 13.36 0.66
N SER A 33 -5.55 13.69 -0.32
CA SER A 33 -5.16 14.53 -1.47
C SER A 33 -4.67 15.91 -1.00
N ILE A 34 -5.45 16.58 -0.13
CA ILE A 34 -5.10 17.89 0.43
C ILE A 34 -3.79 17.80 1.23
N ALA A 35 -3.62 16.76 2.06
CA ALA A 35 -2.41 16.56 2.84
C ALA A 35 -1.16 16.39 1.95
N LEU A 36 -1.26 15.59 0.89
CA LEU A 36 -0.16 15.40 -0.06
C LEU A 36 0.17 16.69 -0.82
N ILE A 37 -0.83 17.49 -1.20
CA ILE A 37 -0.64 18.79 -1.83
C ILE A 37 0.04 19.78 -0.86
N ASN A 38 -0.36 19.78 0.42
CA ASN A 38 0.31 20.58 1.44
C ASN A 38 1.76 20.17 1.63
N VAL A 39 2.08 18.87 1.64
CA VAL A 39 3.48 18.40 1.66
C VAL A 39 4.22 18.83 0.40
N LEU A 40 3.58 18.87 -0.77
CA LEU A 40 4.22 19.31 -2.00
C LEU A 40 4.64 20.80 -1.95
N PHE A 41 3.76 21.67 -1.46
CA PHE A 41 3.94 23.13 -1.54
C PHE A 41 4.51 23.76 -0.27
N LEU A 42 4.17 23.24 0.90
CA LEU A 42 4.49 23.85 2.20
C LEU A 42 5.66 23.17 2.93
N ALA A 43 6.29 22.14 2.33
CA ALA A 43 7.50 21.55 2.88
C ALA A 43 8.63 22.60 2.97
N SER A 44 9.08 22.87 4.20
CA SER A 44 10.18 23.80 4.49
C SER A 44 11.29 23.15 5.32
N SER A 45 10.95 22.36 6.34
CA SER A 45 11.95 21.71 7.22
C SER A 45 12.64 20.52 6.55
N PRO A 46 13.90 20.19 6.91
CA PRO A 46 14.65 19.10 6.28
C PRO A 46 13.91 17.74 6.29
N GLN A 47 13.26 17.41 7.41
CA GLN A 47 12.53 16.14 7.57
C GLN A 47 11.35 16.05 6.59
N ILE A 48 10.60 17.14 6.42
CA ILE A 48 9.45 17.18 5.52
C ILE A 48 9.90 17.31 4.06
N GLN A 49 11.04 17.95 3.77
CA GLN A 49 11.64 17.92 2.43
C GLN A 49 12.03 16.48 2.03
N ILE A 50 12.60 15.70 2.96
CA ILE A 50 12.88 14.28 2.75
C ILE A 50 11.56 13.51 2.51
N LEU A 51 10.55 13.73 3.34
CA LEU A 51 9.23 13.11 3.15
C LEU A 51 8.61 13.46 1.79
N LYS A 52 8.68 14.73 1.36
CA LYS A 52 8.24 15.20 0.04
C LYS A 52 9.00 14.49 -1.07
N ALA A 53 10.32 14.35 -0.94
CA ALA A 53 11.14 13.63 -1.92
C ALA A 53 10.72 12.17 -2.05
N LEU A 54 10.41 11.51 -0.92
CA LEU A 54 9.98 10.10 -0.88
C LEU A 54 8.58 9.91 -1.48
N LEU A 55 7.60 10.72 -1.06
CA LEU A 55 6.21 10.59 -1.49
C LEU A 55 5.98 11.07 -2.92
N TRP A 56 6.42 12.28 -3.24
CA TRP A 56 6.22 12.86 -4.58
C TRP A 56 7.32 12.45 -5.55
N GLY A 57 8.59 12.67 -5.20
CA GLY A 57 9.70 12.33 -6.09
C GLY A 57 9.77 10.82 -6.35
N GLY A 58 9.84 10.02 -5.29
CA GLY A 58 9.87 8.56 -5.36
C GLY A 58 8.57 7.97 -5.87
N GLY A 59 7.43 8.31 -5.24
CA GLY A 59 6.13 7.77 -5.59
C GLY A 59 5.72 8.05 -7.04
N LEU A 60 5.82 9.30 -7.52
CA LEU A 60 5.47 9.65 -8.89
C LEU A 60 6.40 8.96 -9.90
N SER A 61 7.71 8.93 -9.63
CA SER A 61 8.67 8.24 -10.49
C SER A 61 8.36 6.75 -10.60
N LEU A 62 8.01 6.09 -9.49
CA LEU A 62 7.62 4.68 -9.51
C LEU A 62 6.32 4.45 -10.28
N LEU A 63 5.31 5.30 -10.10
CA LEU A 63 4.06 5.20 -10.85
C LEU A 63 4.28 5.31 -12.36
N VAL A 64 5.14 6.24 -12.80
CA VAL A 64 5.43 6.47 -14.22
C VAL A 64 6.31 5.36 -14.81
N PHE A 65 7.46 5.06 -14.18
CA PHE A 65 8.44 4.12 -14.75
C PHE A 65 8.12 2.65 -14.49
N CYS A 66 7.53 2.32 -13.35
CA CYS A 66 7.22 0.94 -12.95
C CYS A 66 5.77 0.55 -13.19
N GLY A 67 4.83 1.51 -13.26
CA GLY A 67 3.40 1.25 -13.42
C GLY A 67 3.04 0.29 -14.56
N PRO A 68 3.50 0.53 -15.80
CA PRO A 68 3.24 -0.38 -16.92
C PRO A 68 3.80 -1.79 -16.70
N VAL A 69 5.04 -1.88 -16.19
CA VAL A 69 5.74 -3.16 -15.96
C VAL A 69 5.07 -3.96 -14.87
N ILE A 70 4.63 -3.31 -13.79
CA ILE A 70 3.86 -3.94 -12.72
C ILE A 70 2.52 -4.49 -13.26
N ARG A 71 1.81 -3.71 -14.08
CA ARG A 71 0.56 -4.18 -14.72
C ARG A 71 0.79 -5.42 -15.59
N TRP A 72 1.88 -5.46 -16.37
CA TRP A 72 2.26 -6.64 -17.15
C TRP A 72 2.62 -7.83 -16.26
N GLY A 73 3.37 -7.60 -15.18
CA GLY A 73 3.72 -8.63 -14.19
C GLY A 73 2.50 -9.26 -13.53
N ILE A 74 1.53 -8.44 -13.13
CA ILE A 74 0.26 -8.90 -12.54
C ILE A 74 -0.57 -9.66 -13.59
N ALA A 75 -0.69 -9.15 -14.81
CA ALA A 75 -1.42 -9.84 -15.89
C ALA A 75 -0.83 -11.22 -16.20
N LEU A 76 0.50 -11.32 -16.22
CA LEU A 76 1.22 -12.59 -16.39
C LEU A 76 1.01 -13.54 -15.20
N ALA A 77 1.01 -13.03 -13.97
CA ALA A 77 0.78 -13.83 -12.77
C ALA A 77 -0.64 -14.41 -12.67
N ARG A 78 -1.63 -13.76 -13.30
CA ARG A 78 -3.03 -14.25 -13.36
C ARG A 78 -3.25 -15.37 -14.38
N VAL A 79 -2.30 -15.63 -15.28
CA VAL A 79 -2.42 -16.73 -16.25
C VAL A 79 -2.22 -18.07 -15.54
N PRO A 80 -3.23 -18.97 -15.53
CA PRO A 80 -3.07 -20.27 -14.92
C PRO A 80 -2.13 -21.15 -15.75
N LYS A 81 -1.33 -21.99 -15.05
CA LYS A 81 -0.21 -22.76 -15.64
C LYS A 81 -0.60 -23.60 -16.86
N TRP A 82 -1.81 -24.14 -16.89
CA TRP A 82 -2.32 -25.00 -17.97
C TRP A 82 -2.65 -24.25 -19.28
N ARG A 83 -2.71 -22.91 -19.26
CA ARG A 83 -2.96 -22.08 -20.44
C ARG A 83 -1.70 -21.70 -21.21
N PHE A 84 -0.51 -21.98 -20.66
CA PHE A 84 0.73 -21.78 -21.39
C PHE A 84 0.93 -22.87 -22.44
N ARG A 85 1.63 -22.53 -23.52
CA ARG A 85 1.97 -23.49 -24.57
C ARG A 85 2.90 -24.55 -23.98
N ARG A 86 2.54 -25.83 -24.10
CA ARG A 86 3.45 -26.94 -23.82
C ARG A 86 4.61 -26.89 -24.83
N ALA A 87 5.85 -26.92 -24.34
CA ALA A 87 7.01 -27.00 -25.21
C ALA A 87 6.95 -28.30 -26.00
N SER A 88 7.03 -28.23 -27.34
CA SER A 88 7.30 -29.41 -28.15
C SER A 88 8.77 -29.78 -27.95
N ILE A 89 9.05 -31.05 -27.69
CA ILE A 89 10.37 -31.61 -27.33
C ILE A 89 11.45 -31.41 -28.43
N SER A 90 11.12 -30.87 -29.60
CA SER A 90 12.09 -30.63 -30.66
C SER A 90 12.63 -29.19 -30.64
N GLN A 91 13.92 -29.08 -30.33
CA GLN A 91 14.81 -27.90 -30.43
C GLN A 91 14.56 -26.76 -29.43
N SER A 92 15.24 -26.83 -28.27
CA SER A 92 15.46 -25.67 -27.41
C SER A 92 16.51 -24.73 -28.05
N PRO A 93 16.15 -23.50 -28.47
CA PRO A 93 17.15 -22.54 -28.92
C PRO A 93 18.04 -22.09 -27.75
N PRO A 94 19.31 -21.71 -28.00
CA PRO A 94 20.24 -21.29 -26.95
C PRO A 94 19.69 -20.09 -26.15
N LEU A 95 20.00 -20.06 -24.85
CA LEU A 95 19.47 -19.10 -23.87
C LEU A 95 19.60 -17.63 -24.33
N TRP A 96 20.66 -17.29 -25.06
CA TRP A 96 20.88 -15.93 -25.58
C TRP A 96 19.90 -15.52 -26.69
N LYS A 97 19.47 -16.44 -27.56
CA LYS A 97 18.43 -16.16 -28.56
C LYS A 97 17.06 -15.95 -27.89
N SER A 98 16.79 -16.68 -26.80
CA SER A 98 15.58 -16.52 -25.98
C SER A 98 15.59 -15.19 -25.20
N LEU A 99 16.75 -14.77 -24.68
CA LEU A 99 16.96 -13.45 -24.07
C LEU A 99 16.77 -12.33 -25.11
N ALA A 100 17.41 -12.41 -26.27
CA ALA A 100 17.28 -11.41 -27.34
C ALA A 100 15.83 -11.26 -27.85
N GLN A 101 15.09 -12.36 -27.94
CA GLN A 101 13.65 -12.31 -28.27
C GLN A 101 12.81 -11.70 -27.13
N ALA A 102 13.16 -11.94 -25.86
CA ALA A 102 12.50 -11.33 -24.71
C ALA A 102 12.79 -9.82 -24.59
N PHE A 103 13.94 -9.35 -25.06
CA PHE A 103 14.36 -7.93 -25.05
C PHE A 103 13.81 -7.09 -26.23
N SER A 104 12.98 -7.64 -27.12
CA SER A 104 12.43 -6.89 -28.26
C SER A 104 11.31 -5.90 -27.87
N LEU A 105 11.69 -4.84 -27.16
CA LEU A 105 10.84 -3.70 -26.76
C LEU A 105 10.08 -3.08 -27.94
N ARG A 106 10.64 -3.11 -29.16
CA ARG A 106 10.00 -2.59 -30.39
C ARG A 106 8.72 -3.34 -30.78
N ARG A 107 8.65 -4.67 -30.55
CA ARG A 107 7.45 -5.46 -30.87
C ARG A 107 6.32 -5.21 -29.86
N MET A 108 6.71 -4.98 -28.60
CA MET A 108 5.80 -4.66 -27.50
C MET A 108 5.20 -3.26 -27.61
N LYS A 109 5.99 -2.24 -27.99
CA LYS A 109 5.51 -0.87 -28.23
C LYS A 109 4.48 -0.81 -29.37
N ASN A 110 4.69 -1.57 -30.45
CA ASN A 110 3.79 -1.60 -31.60
C ASN A 110 2.47 -2.36 -31.35
N GLU A 111 2.46 -3.38 -30.47
CA GLU A 111 1.21 -4.02 -30.04
C GLU A 111 0.40 -3.14 -29.07
N LEU A 112 1.05 -2.22 -28.34
CA LEU A 112 0.44 -1.39 -27.31
C LEU A 112 -0.12 -0.06 -27.83
N LEU A 113 0.50 0.53 -28.86
CA LEU A 113 -0.08 1.66 -29.59
C LEU A 113 -1.40 1.30 -30.26
N ARG A 114 -1.61 0.02 -30.62
CA ARG A 114 -2.90 -0.48 -31.12
C ARG A 114 -3.95 -0.63 -30.02
N THR A 115 -3.57 -1.01 -28.80
CA THR A 115 -4.55 -1.17 -27.70
C THR A 115 -4.99 0.16 -27.12
N ASN A 116 -4.09 1.14 -27.00
CA ASN A 116 -4.44 2.47 -26.48
C ASN A 116 -5.31 3.29 -27.45
N PHE A 117 -5.23 3.03 -28.76
CA PHE A 117 -6.07 3.72 -29.76
C PHE A 117 -7.48 3.10 -29.85
N GLU A 118 -7.66 1.82 -29.50
CA GLU A 118 -8.97 1.16 -29.46
C GLU A 118 -9.72 1.40 -28.14
N GLU A 119 -9.03 1.65 -27.02
CA GLU A 119 -9.65 1.94 -25.73
C GLU A 119 -10.32 3.33 -25.71
N THR A 120 -9.80 4.33 -26.43
CA THR A 120 -10.40 5.67 -26.54
C THR A 120 -11.61 5.77 -27.48
N VAL A 121 -11.83 4.77 -28.35
CA VAL A 121 -12.91 4.81 -29.36
C VAL A 121 -14.21 4.19 -28.83
N TYR A 122 -14.17 3.46 -27.70
CA TYR A 122 -15.33 2.76 -27.14
C TYR A 122 -15.96 3.42 -25.90
N ASP A 123 -15.38 4.51 -25.38
CA ASP A 123 -15.90 5.21 -24.18
C ASP A 123 -16.95 6.31 -24.50
N THR A 124 -17.41 6.45 -25.75
CA THR A 124 -18.35 7.51 -26.17
C THR A 124 -19.65 7.08 -26.85
N VAL A 125 -20.14 5.86 -26.63
CA VAL A 125 -21.53 5.54 -26.99
C VAL A 125 -22.22 4.78 -25.85
N GLY A 126 -22.99 5.53 -25.08
CA GLY A 126 -23.94 5.01 -24.10
C GLY A 126 -24.98 4.13 -24.79
N SER A 127 -25.21 2.98 -24.18
CA SER A 127 -26.19 1.97 -24.58
C SER A 127 -27.61 2.48 -24.31
N SER A 128 -28.38 2.66 -25.38
CA SER A 128 -29.84 2.69 -25.37
C SER A 128 -30.31 1.92 -26.61
N ASP A 129 -30.56 0.62 -26.44
CA ASP A 129 -31.21 -0.21 -27.46
C ASP A 129 -32.62 -0.53 -26.96
N ASP A 130 -33.62 0.13 -27.55
CA ASP A 130 -34.96 -0.41 -27.79
C ASP A 130 -35.47 0.21 -29.09
N GLU A 131 -35.84 -0.67 -30.04
CA GLU A 131 -36.85 -0.52 -31.10
C GLU A 131 -36.43 -1.22 -32.41
N THR A 132 -37.37 -2.05 -32.83
CA THR A 132 -37.43 -2.98 -33.95
C THR A 132 -37.36 -2.37 -35.35
N GLY A 133 -36.85 -3.13 -36.32
CA GLY A 133 -37.11 -2.91 -37.75
C GLY A 133 -36.37 -3.91 -38.67
N PRO A 134 -37.04 -4.64 -39.57
CA PRO A 134 -36.41 -5.69 -40.38
C PRO A 134 -35.93 -5.16 -41.74
N LEU A 135 -34.71 -5.48 -42.16
CA LEU A 135 -34.25 -5.20 -43.52
C LEU A 135 -33.51 -6.39 -44.17
N PHE A 136 -34.20 -6.94 -45.17
CA PHE A 136 -33.74 -7.45 -46.46
C PHE A 136 -32.50 -8.36 -46.54
N ARG A 137 -32.77 -9.67 -46.70
CA ARG A 137 -31.83 -10.66 -47.22
C ARG A 137 -32.04 -10.82 -48.74
N LYS A 138 -31.01 -10.59 -49.55
CA LYS A 138 -31.02 -10.86 -51.00
C LYS A 138 -31.11 -12.38 -51.25
N PRO A 139 -31.91 -12.87 -52.23
CA PRO A 139 -32.03 -14.29 -52.49
C PRO A 139 -30.87 -14.82 -53.34
N THR A 140 -30.26 -15.92 -52.91
CA THR A 140 -29.37 -16.74 -53.74
C THR A 140 -30.19 -17.74 -54.55
N ARG A 141 -30.04 -17.62 -55.87
CA ARG A 141 -30.56 -18.41 -56.99
C ARG A 141 -30.61 -19.93 -56.75
N VAL A 142 -31.81 -20.50 -56.76
CA VAL A 142 -32.06 -21.95 -56.88
C VAL A 142 -32.07 -22.33 -58.36
N LYS A 143 -31.33 -23.37 -58.74
CA LYS A 143 -31.40 -23.97 -60.10
C LYS A 143 -32.55 -24.97 -60.14
N THR A 144 -33.54 -24.66 -60.96
CA THR A 144 -34.67 -25.51 -61.35
C THR A 144 -34.22 -26.51 -62.41
N PHE A 145 -34.57 -27.79 -62.24
CA PHE A 145 -34.78 -28.72 -63.36
C PHE A 145 -36.20 -29.27 -63.22
N GLY A 146 -37.04 -29.01 -64.22
CA GLY A 146 -38.24 -29.77 -64.53
C GLY A 146 -38.18 -30.15 -66.02
N PRO A 147 -39.24 -30.68 -66.65
CA PRO A 147 -40.49 -31.18 -66.08
C PRO A 147 -40.81 -32.65 -66.48
N SER A 148 -41.81 -33.19 -65.78
CA SER A 148 -42.53 -34.43 -66.03
C SER A 148 -43.39 -34.41 -67.30
N HIS A 149 -43.44 -35.54 -68.02
CA HIS A 149 -44.50 -35.89 -68.97
C HIS A 149 -45.23 -37.17 -68.49
N PRO A 150 -46.57 -37.27 -68.63
CA PRO A 150 -47.34 -38.45 -68.22
C PRO A 150 -47.61 -39.38 -69.41
N VAL A 151 -47.55 -40.69 -69.19
CA VAL A 151 -48.16 -41.70 -70.08
C VAL A 151 -48.81 -42.81 -69.24
N THR A 152 -49.95 -43.22 -69.77
CA THR A 152 -51.08 -44.04 -69.32
C THR A 152 -50.85 -45.54 -69.09
N ALA A 153 -51.71 -46.08 -68.22
CA ALA A 153 -52.45 -47.36 -68.24
C ALA A 153 -51.75 -48.66 -68.65
N ASP A 154 -51.77 -49.66 -67.76
CA ASP A 154 -52.56 -50.91 -67.87
C ASP A 154 -52.21 -51.84 -66.67
N ILE A 155 -53.22 -52.34 -65.93
CA ILE A 155 -53.69 -53.76 -65.89
C ILE A 155 -52.56 -54.71 -65.40
N ASP A 156 -52.62 -55.45 -64.27
CA ASP A 156 -53.69 -56.33 -63.79
C ASP A 156 -53.49 -56.82 -62.32
N SER A 157 -54.61 -57.25 -61.70
CA SER A 157 -54.77 -58.32 -60.69
C SER A 157 -53.96 -58.36 -59.37
N LEU A 158 -54.67 -57.99 -58.29
CA LEU A 158 -54.76 -58.65 -56.96
C LEU A 158 -54.98 -60.20 -57.06
N PRO A 159 -55.15 -60.95 -55.94
CA PRO A 159 -54.55 -60.92 -54.60
C PRO A 159 -54.17 -62.34 -54.10
N SER A 160 -53.58 -62.47 -52.90
CA SER A 160 -54.17 -63.30 -51.81
C SER A 160 -53.20 -63.46 -50.64
N SER A 161 -53.75 -63.14 -49.47
CA SER A 161 -53.26 -63.29 -48.11
C SER A 161 -53.35 -64.77 -47.63
N PRO A 162 -53.42 -65.07 -46.32
CA PRO A 162 -52.35 -65.12 -45.31
C PRO A 162 -52.34 -66.51 -44.60
N THR A 163 -51.40 -66.75 -43.66
CA THR A 163 -51.50 -67.56 -42.40
C THR A 163 -50.12 -68.10 -42.00
N PHE A 164 -49.53 -67.67 -40.88
CA PHE A 164 -49.64 -68.20 -39.50
C PHE A 164 -49.03 -69.59 -39.28
N GLY A 165 -48.06 -69.69 -38.36
CA GLY A 165 -47.57 -70.95 -37.79
C GLY A 165 -46.16 -70.83 -37.17
N ASP A 166 -46.10 -70.93 -35.85
CA ASP A 166 -44.90 -71.03 -35.01
C ASP A 166 -44.04 -72.28 -35.33
N ASP A 167 -42.71 -72.20 -35.15
CA ASP A 167 -41.97 -72.99 -34.15
C ASP A 167 -40.43 -72.95 -34.28
N ALA A 168 -39.83 -72.83 -33.09
CA ALA A 168 -38.52 -73.15 -32.53
C ALA A 168 -37.29 -73.67 -33.34
N PHE A 169 -36.12 -73.37 -32.72
CA PHE A 169 -34.79 -74.03 -32.74
C PHE A 169 -33.63 -73.42 -33.56
N ALA A 170 -32.76 -72.74 -32.79
CA ALA A 170 -31.30 -72.87 -32.67
C ALA A 170 -30.36 -73.01 -33.91
N ASN A 171 -29.31 -72.18 -33.84
CA ASN A 171 -27.96 -72.26 -34.43
C ASN A 171 -27.74 -71.86 -35.90
N GLY A 172 -26.99 -70.77 -36.08
CA GLY A 172 -26.33 -70.44 -37.34
C GLY A 172 -25.76 -69.02 -37.37
N ASN A 173 -24.50 -68.87 -36.95
CA ASN A 173 -23.70 -67.66 -37.16
C ASN A 173 -23.63 -67.29 -38.65
N SER A 174 -24.09 -66.10 -39.03
CA SER A 174 -23.50 -65.38 -40.17
C SER A 174 -23.70 -63.87 -40.05
N PHE A 175 -22.57 -63.17 -40.13
CA PHE A 175 -22.38 -61.73 -39.98
C PHE A 175 -23.13 -60.89 -41.03
N VAL A 176 -23.98 -59.94 -40.60
CA VAL A 176 -24.21 -58.66 -41.29
C VAL A 176 -24.50 -57.58 -40.25
N ARG A 177 -23.46 -57.04 -39.59
CA ARG A 177 -23.59 -55.76 -38.86
C ARG A 177 -23.50 -54.63 -39.88
N ARG A 178 -24.62 -53.97 -40.15
CA ARG A 178 -24.66 -52.69 -40.87
C ARG A 178 -23.77 -51.67 -40.17
N HIS A 179 -22.67 -51.32 -40.81
CA HIS A 179 -21.93 -50.10 -40.53
C HIS A 179 -22.77 -48.90 -40.98
N THR A 180 -23.42 -48.22 -40.04
CA THR A 180 -23.90 -46.87 -40.27
C THR A 180 -22.71 -45.92 -40.21
N LEU A 181 -22.10 -45.67 -41.37
CA LEU A 181 -21.17 -44.56 -41.55
C LEU A 181 -21.94 -43.25 -41.35
N SER A 182 -21.65 -42.53 -40.27
CA SER A 182 -22.09 -41.15 -40.12
C SER A 182 -21.38 -40.31 -41.18
N HIS A 183 -22.12 -39.89 -42.20
CA HIS A 183 -21.69 -38.91 -43.18
C HIS A 183 -21.19 -37.64 -42.45
N MET A 184 -19.93 -37.31 -42.64
CA MET A 184 -19.24 -36.22 -41.95
C MET A 184 -19.59 -34.91 -42.68
N ASP A 185 -20.77 -34.37 -42.41
CA ASP A 185 -21.15 -33.06 -42.92
C ASP A 185 -20.32 -31.97 -42.26
N HIS A 186 -19.64 -31.22 -43.13
CA HIS A 186 -19.03 -29.92 -42.94
C HIS A 186 -18.80 -29.43 -41.51
N ILE A 187 -17.51 -29.28 -41.17
CA ILE A 187 -17.01 -28.54 -40.01
C ILE A 187 -17.54 -27.09 -40.07
N VAL A 188 -18.74 -26.88 -39.55
CA VAL A 188 -19.18 -25.58 -39.08
C VAL A 188 -18.33 -25.31 -37.85
N ARG A 189 -17.31 -24.46 -38.01
CA ARG A 189 -16.56 -23.88 -36.89
C ARG A 189 -17.57 -23.22 -35.93
N ARG A 190 -18.03 -23.98 -34.93
CA ARG A 190 -18.80 -23.45 -33.81
C ARG A 190 -17.92 -22.41 -33.13
N ASN A 191 -18.36 -21.16 -33.19
CA ASN A 191 -17.71 -20.04 -32.52
C ASN A 191 -17.47 -20.42 -31.05
N ALA A 192 -16.21 -20.35 -30.62
CA ALA A 192 -15.71 -20.85 -29.34
C ALA A 192 -16.13 -19.99 -28.13
N THR A 193 -17.33 -19.43 -28.13
CA THR A 193 -17.84 -18.48 -27.14
C THR A 193 -18.73 -19.10 -26.07
N HIS A 194 -19.11 -20.38 -26.16
CA HIS A 194 -19.96 -21.06 -25.16
C HIS A 194 -19.31 -22.35 -24.63
N THR A 195 -19.59 -22.67 -23.36
CA THR A 195 -19.25 -23.96 -22.73
C THR A 195 -20.22 -25.05 -23.21
N PRO A 196 -19.89 -26.35 -23.03
CA PRO A 196 -20.77 -27.46 -23.44
C PRO A 196 -22.18 -27.42 -22.81
N SER A 197 -22.34 -26.72 -21.67
CA SER A 197 -23.63 -26.49 -21.00
C SER A 197 -24.36 -25.22 -21.47
N GLY A 198 -23.98 -24.63 -22.61
CA GLY A 198 -24.63 -23.44 -23.17
C GLY A 198 -24.27 -22.12 -22.49
N ARG A 199 -23.56 -22.13 -21.36
CA ARG A 199 -23.11 -20.91 -20.67
C ARG A 199 -22.04 -20.19 -21.49
N LYS A 200 -22.25 -18.90 -21.78
CA LYS A 200 -21.26 -18.04 -22.46
C LYS A 200 -19.94 -18.09 -21.68
N LYS A 201 -18.86 -18.49 -22.34
CA LYS A 201 -17.51 -18.53 -21.72
C LYS A 201 -17.18 -17.11 -21.28
N ARG A 202 -16.83 -16.95 -20.00
CA ARG A 202 -16.39 -15.67 -19.44
C ARG A 202 -15.25 -15.16 -20.33
N ALA A 203 -15.47 -14.04 -21.02
CA ALA A 203 -14.51 -13.50 -21.96
C ALA A 203 -13.19 -13.28 -21.22
N THR A 204 -12.11 -13.92 -21.69
CA THR A 204 -10.79 -13.70 -21.11
C THR A 204 -10.39 -12.25 -21.38
N SER A 205 -10.00 -11.51 -20.34
CA SER A 205 -9.62 -10.11 -20.44
C SER A 205 -8.57 -9.94 -21.55
N MET A 206 -8.75 -8.92 -22.40
CA MET A 206 -7.88 -8.69 -23.56
C MET A 206 -6.40 -8.54 -23.16
N SER A 207 -6.15 -8.02 -21.96
CA SER A 207 -4.84 -7.88 -21.32
C SER A 207 -4.06 -9.18 -21.12
N VAL A 208 -4.72 -10.34 -21.10
CA VAL A 208 -4.10 -11.64 -20.78
C VAL A 208 -3.84 -12.49 -22.04
N ARG A 209 -4.50 -12.16 -23.16
CA ARG A 209 -4.41 -12.90 -24.43
C ARG A 209 -2.99 -13.01 -25.02
N PRO A 210 -2.13 -11.97 -24.96
CA PRO A 210 -0.76 -12.06 -25.48
C PRO A 210 0.10 -13.10 -24.77
N PHE A 211 -0.17 -13.37 -23.49
CA PHE A 211 0.65 -14.27 -22.66
C PHE A 211 0.37 -15.76 -22.91
N PHE A 212 -0.76 -16.12 -23.55
CA PHE A 212 -1.07 -17.52 -23.87
C PHE A 212 -0.13 -18.14 -24.92
N LYS A 213 0.57 -17.30 -25.71
CA LYS A 213 1.55 -17.77 -26.71
C LYS A 213 2.88 -18.22 -26.10
N LEU A 214 3.12 -17.95 -24.82
CA LEU A 214 4.38 -18.23 -24.15
C LEU A 214 4.44 -19.66 -23.59
N THR A 215 5.65 -20.22 -23.56
CA THR A 215 5.92 -21.44 -22.77
C THR A 215 6.07 -21.08 -21.29
N HIS A 216 5.92 -22.09 -20.42
CA HIS A 216 6.08 -21.91 -18.97
C HIS A 216 7.46 -21.32 -18.61
N GLU A 217 8.54 -21.83 -19.20
CA GLU A 217 9.90 -21.33 -18.97
C GLU A 217 10.11 -19.90 -19.45
N GLN A 218 9.47 -19.51 -20.56
CA GLN A 218 9.53 -18.13 -21.04
C GLN A 218 8.71 -17.18 -20.13
N ALA A 219 7.60 -17.65 -19.56
CA ALA A 219 6.78 -16.89 -18.64
C ALA A 219 7.50 -16.67 -17.29
N THR A 220 8.18 -17.68 -16.75
CA THR A 220 8.97 -17.55 -15.52
C THR A 220 10.14 -16.59 -15.72
N LEU A 221 10.90 -16.73 -16.81
CA LEU A 221 11.99 -15.82 -17.14
C LEU A 221 11.50 -14.37 -17.26
N ARG A 222 10.41 -14.12 -17.99
CA ARG A 222 9.84 -12.77 -18.13
C ARG A 222 9.38 -12.18 -16.80
N LYS A 223 8.80 -13.01 -15.93
CA LYS A 223 8.40 -12.58 -14.58
C LYS A 223 9.60 -12.12 -13.74
N TRP A 224 10.72 -12.84 -13.83
CA TRP A 224 11.97 -12.43 -13.17
C TRP A 224 12.61 -11.19 -13.82
N LEU A 225 12.54 -11.05 -15.14
CA LEU A 225 13.00 -9.84 -15.83
C LEU A 225 12.20 -8.59 -15.42
N TYR A 226 10.86 -8.71 -15.35
CA TYR A 226 10.01 -7.62 -14.85
C TYR A 226 10.33 -7.26 -13.40
N ALA A 227 10.57 -8.25 -12.55
CA ALA A 227 10.99 -8.02 -11.18
C ALA A 227 12.35 -7.31 -11.10
N GLY A 228 13.35 -7.82 -11.83
CA GLY A 228 14.68 -7.22 -11.90
C GLY A 228 14.64 -5.77 -12.39
N TYR A 229 13.83 -5.46 -13.40
CA TYR A 229 13.61 -4.09 -13.86
C TYR A 229 13.02 -3.20 -12.76
N VAL A 230 11.95 -3.63 -12.09
CA VAL A 230 11.32 -2.84 -11.02
C VAL A 230 12.29 -2.61 -9.86
N TYR A 231 13.05 -3.62 -9.44
CA TYR A 231 14.07 -3.46 -8.39
C TYR A 231 15.19 -2.50 -8.81
N ALA A 232 15.67 -2.60 -10.04
CA ALA A 232 16.68 -1.68 -10.57
C ALA A 232 16.15 -0.23 -10.65
N CYS A 233 14.89 -0.05 -11.06
CA CYS A 233 14.24 1.26 -11.05
C CYS A 233 14.11 1.83 -9.63
N ILE A 234 13.64 1.03 -8.66
CA ILE A 234 13.57 1.46 -7.25
C ILE A 234 14.94 1.92 -6.75
N LEU A 235 15.98 1.11 -6.99
CA LEU A 235 17.35 1.43 -6.57
C LEU A 235 17.86 2.72 -7.24
N THR A 236 17.62 2.87 -8.55
CA THR A 236 18.03 4.04 -9.32
C THR A 236 17.32 5.31 -8.84
N ILE A 237 16.01 5.23 -8.60
CA ILE A 237 15.21 6.35 -8.09
C ILE A 237 15.71 6.77 -6.70
N ILE A 238 16.04 5.82 -5.82
CA ILE A 238 16.57 6.11 -4.48
C ILE A 238 17.98 6.72 -4.56
N LEU A 239 18.92 6.04 -5.23
CA LEU A 239 20.34 6.41 -5.25
C LEU A 239 20.66 7.62 -6.12
N ILE A 240 19.84 7.91 -7.13
CA ILE A 240 20.06 9.05 -8.03
C ILE A 240 19.02 10.14 -7.74
N GLY A 241 17.73 9.84 -7.94
CA GLY A 241 16.66 10.84 -7.84
C GLY A 241 16.50 11.42 -6.45
N ILE A 242 16.15 10.58 -5.47
CA ILE A 242 15.89 11.00 -4.09
C ILE A 242 17.17 11.53 -3.45
N ARG A 243 18.31 10.84 -3.60
CA ARG A 243 19.60 11.26 -3.05
C ARG A 243 19.99 12.67 -3.49
N THR A 244 19.94 12.97 -4.80
CA THR A 244 20.32 14.30 -5.32
C THR A 244 19.35 15.39 -4.88
N TYR A 245 18.05 15.07 -4.79
CA TYR A 245 17.05 15.99 -4.27
C TYR A 245 17.30 16.32 -2.79
N VAL A 246 17.49 15.30 -1.95
CA VAL A 246 17.76 15.46 -0.51
C VAL A 246 19.03 16.27 -0.27
N GLN A 247 20.10 15.96 -1.01
CA GLN A 247 21.34 16.73 -0.97
C GLN A 247 21.09 18.22 -1.24
N LYS A 248 20.32 18.55 -2.29
CA LYS A 248 20.10 19.94 -2.69
C LYS A 248 19.13 20.71 -1.79
N PHE A 249 18.04 20.07 -1.35
CA PHE A 249 16.92 20.77 -0.71
C PHE A 249 16.78 20.53 0.79
N ALA A 250 17.35 19.46 1.33
CA ALA A 250 17.26 19.14 2.77
C ALA A 250 18.60 19.28 3.50
N LEU A 251 19.72 19.13 2.79
CA LEU A 251 21.06 19.05 3.38
C LEU A 251 22.02 20.16 2.91
N ASP A 252 21.49 21.22 2.29
CA ASP A 252 22.26 22.39 1.86
C ASP A 252 23.52 22.07 1.01
N GLY A 253 23.37 21.14 0.07
CA GLY A 253 24.44 20.70 -0.83
C GLY A 253 25.34 19.59 -0.29
N ASN A 254 25.21 19.21 0.99
CA ASN A 254 25.98 18.12 1.58
C ASN A 254 25.51 16.75 1.10
N GLU A 255 26.45 15.85 0.88
CA GLU A 255 26.16 14.52 0.35
C GLU A 255 25.32 13.71 1.33
N ALA A 256 24.22 13.12 0.87
CA ALA A 256 23.22 12.52 1.76
C ALA A 256 23.70 11.30 2.55
N ILE A 257 24.55 10.45 1.96
CA ILE A 257 25.08 9.26 2.64
C ILE A 257 26.13 9.69 3.67
N GLY A 258 27.08 10.55 3.28
CA GLY A 258 28.10 11.11 4.18
C GLY A 258 27.50 11.91 5.33
N TRP A 259 26.45 12.68 5.07
CA TRP A 259 25.68 13.36 6.10
C TRP A 259 25.01 12.37 7.06
N ALA A 260 24.35 11.32 6.56
CA ALA A 260 23.69 10.32 7.41
C ALA A 260 24.70 9.57 8.30
N LEU A 261 25.89 9.27 7.76
CA LEU A 261 26.99 8.67 8.53
C LEU A 261 27.46 9.61 9.65
N GLY A 262 27.68 10.89 9.35
CA GLY A 262 28.05 11.88 10.36
C GLY A 262 26.95 12.13 11.40
N TYR A 263 25.69 12.17 10.96
CA TYR A 263 24.51 12.42 11.79
C TYR A 263 24.24 11.31 12.83
N LEU A 264 24.59 10.07 12.50
CA LEU A 264 24.42 8.90 13.40
C LEU A 264 25.71 8.49 14.11
N LEU A 265 26.87 8.54 13.44
CA LEU A 265 28.12 7.97 13.95
C LEU A 265 29.16 9.04 14.34
N GLY A 266 28.88 10.32 14.12
CA GLY A 266 29.87 11.41 14.21
C GLY A 266 30.50 11.64 15.58
N ASP A 267 29.85 11.19 16.65
CA ASP A 267 30.34 11.29 18.03
C ASP A 267 31.10 10.05 18.51
N LEU A 268 31.14 8.97 17.71
CA LEU A 268 31.93 7.78 18.04
C LEU A 268 33.42 8.06 17.84
N PRO A 269 34.27 7.97 18.88
CA PRO A 269 35.69 8.33 18.77
C PRO A 269 36.42 7.53 17.69
N TRP A 270 36.16 6.22 17.61
CA TRP A 270 36.76 5.33 16.62
C TRP A 270 36.36 5.71 15.19
N PHE A 271 35.06 5.91 14.93
CA PHE A 271 34.56 6.28 13.61
C PHE A 271 35.15 7.62 13.16
N ARG A 272 35.11 8.60 14.06
CA ARG A 272 35.63 9.93 13.80
C ARG A 272 37.12 9.91 13.47
N TYR A 273 37.92 9.17 14.24
CA TYR A 273 39.34 8.98 13.95
C TYR A 273 39.57 8.39 12.56
N GLN A 274 38.79 7.38 12.16
CA GLN A 274 38.89 6.79 10.81
C GLN A 274 38.54 7.79 9.70
N VAL A 275 37.51 8.61 9.89
CA VAL A 275 37.11 9.65 8.92
C VAL A 275 38.23 10.68 8.72
N VAL A 276 38.84 11.15 9.82
CA VAL A 276 39.95 12.11 9.78
C VAL A 276 41.19 11.48 9.16
N MET A 277 41.56 10.27 9.60
CA MET A 277 42.72 9.54 9.09
C MET A 277 42.61 9.25 7.58
N ALA A 278 41.40 8.95 7.10
CA ALA A 278 41.13 8.73 5.67
C ALA A 278 40.90 10.03 4.87
N ASN A 279 40.99 11.21 5.50
CA ASN A 279 40.74 12.53 4.91
C ASN A 279 39.35 12.64 4.25
N LEU A 280 38.33 12.04 4.88
CA LEU A 280 36.95 11.98 4.40
C LEU A 280 36.06 13.09 4.96
N GLU A 281 36.60 14.06 5.70
CA GLU A 281 35.83 15.12 6.37
C GLU A 281 35.03 16.01 5.41
N ARG A 282 35.49 16.16 4.17
CA ARG A 282 34.75 16.89 3.12
C ARG A 282 33.51 16.14 2.64
N TRP A 283 33.50 14.81 2.77
CA TRP A 283 32.39 13.97 2.35
C TRP A 283 31.47 13.59 3.52
N ILE A 284 32.04 13.32 4.70
CA ILE A 284 31.31 12.95 5.92
C ILE A 284 31.26 14.16 6.86
N CYS A 285 30.05 14.71 7.03
CA CYS A 285 29.81 15.86 7.87
C CYS A 285 29.94 15.50 9.37
N LEU A 286 31.12 15.73 9.95
CA LEU A 286 31.33 15.49 11.37
C LEU A 286 30.74 16.65 12.21
N PRO A 287 29.99 16.37 13.29
CA PRO A 287 29.54 17.41 14.22
C PRO A 287 30.75 18.10 14.85
N SER A 288 30.67 19.42 15.06
CA SER A 288 31.72 20.15 15.77
C SER A 288 31.74 19.71 17.23
N ARG A 289 32.91 19.31 17.75
CA ARG A 289 33.07 19.21 19.20
C ARG A 289 32.97 20.62 19.75
N SER A 290 32.05 20.83 20.70
CA SER A 290 31.96 22.09 21.42
C SER A 290 33.25 22.29 22.22
N GLU A 291 34.25 22.91 21.60
CA GLU A 291 35.38 23.46 22.35
C GLU A 291 34.86 24.71 23.07
N SER A 292 34.63 24.57 24.37
CA SER A 292 34.61 25.67 25.31
C SER A 292 33.55 26.77 25.10
N GLU A 293 32.26 26.44 25.24
CA GLU A 293 31.31 27.39 25.83
C GLU A 293 30.40 26.72 26.85
N ALA A 294 30.95 26.47 28.04
CA ALA A 294 30.29 25.97 29.24
C ALA A 294 29.10 26.81 29.76
N GLY A 295 28.59 27.76 28.96
CA GLY A 295 27.49 28.65 29.30
C GLY A 295 26.35 28.72 28.27
N LYS A 296 26.47 28.10 27.08
CA LYS A 296 25.48 28.25 26.01
C LYS A 296 24.20 27.42 26.19
N GLN A 297 24.16 26.45 27.09
CA GLN A 297 23.01 25.56 27.26
C GLN A 297 22.48 25.44 28.70
N CYS A 298 23.03 26.18 29.67
CA CYS A 298 22.58 26.17 31.09
C CYS A 298 21.11 26.56 31.31
N HIS A 299 20.40 27.00 30.27
CA HIS A 299 18.97 27.33 30.28
C HIS A 299 18.07 26.17 29.81
N PHE A 300 18.64 25.05 29.35
CA PHE A 300 17.90 23.87 28.94
C PHE A 300 17.88 22.80 30.04
N GLY A 301 16.85 21.95 30.06
CA GLY A 301 16.69 20.90 31.08
C GLY A 301 17.82 19.88 31.12
N TRP A 302 17.90 19.15 32.23
CA TRP A 302 18.96 18.15 32.46
C TRP A 302 19.04 17.08 31.36
N VAL A 303 17.93 16.69 30.74
CA VAL A 303 17.97 15.70 29.64
C VAL A 303 18.67 16.27 28.40
N GLN A 304 18.52 17.57 28.16
CA GLN A 304 19.22 18.26 27.06
C GLN A 304 20.72 18.35 27.36
N HIS A 305 21.10 18.61 28.62
CA HIS A 305 22.48 18.55 29.05
C HIS A 305 23.09 17.16 28.84
N ILE A 306 22.45 16.09 29.31
CA ILE A 306 22.96 14.72 29.07
C ILE A 306 23.10 14.42 27.57
N ARG A 307 22.14 14.89 26.74
CA ARG A 307 22.17 14.69 25.29
C ARG A 307 23.35 15.37 24.61
N HIS A 308 23.69 16.61 24.99
CA HIS A 308 24.77 17.36 24.34
C HIS A 308 26.14 17.16 25.00
N ASP A 309 26.20 17.14 26.33
CA ASP A 309 27.44 17.21 27.10
C ASP A 309 28.00 15.81 27.43
N ASP A 310 27.15 14.86 27.85
CA ASP A 310 27.62 13.53 28.29
C ASP A 310 27.78 12.55 27.12
N PHE A 311 26.74 12.37 26.31
CA PHE A 311 26.76 11.40 25.21
C PHE A 311 27.12 12.04 23.87
N GLY A 312 26.68 13.27 23.61
CA GLY A 312 26.66 13.87 22.28
C GLY A 312 25.39 13.49 21.49
N GLU A 313 25.03 14.34 20.54
CA GLU A 313 23.79 14.22 19.78
C GLU A 313 23.72 12.92 18.96
N ALA A 314 24.80 12.58 18.26
CA ALA A 314 24.83 11.41 17.38
C ALA A 314 24.77 10.11 18.20
N ASN A 315 25.51 10.03 19.31
CA ASN A 315 25.45 8.89 20.22
C ASN A 315 24.06 8.75 20.87
N THR A 316 23.41 9.87 21.22
CA THR A 316 22.03 9.85 21.73
C THR A 316 21.09 9.23 20.69
N ARG A 317 21.20 9.59 19.41
CA ARG A 317 20.39 8.99 18.32
C ARG A 317 20.67 7.49 18.15
N LEU A 318 21.91 7.04 18.33
CA LEU A 318 22.24 5.60 18.36
C LEU A 318 21.63 4.88 19.57
N LEU A 319 21.71 5.47 20.76
CA LEU A 319 21.08 4.91 21.96
C LEU A 319 19.56 4.79 21.79
N LEU A 320 18.92 5.82 21.22
CA LEU A 320 17.51 5.76 20.86
C LEU A 320 17.22 4.66 19.83
N SER A 321 18.07 4.49 18.82
CA SER A 321 17.95 3.42 17.83
C SER A 321 18.03 2.03 18.47
N VAL A 322 18.98 1.82 19.38
CA VAL A 322 19.16 0.56 20.11
C VAL A 322 17.97 0.31 21.04
N TYR A 323 17.50 1.34 21.75
CA TYR A 323 16.31 1.27 22.59
C TYR A 323 15.06 0.86 21.79
N TRP A 324 14.82 1.53 20.65
CA TRP A 324 13.72 1.20 19.75
C TRP A 324 13.83 -0.21 19.18
N LEU A 325 15.03 -0.63 18.77
CA LEU A 325 15.27 -1.99 18.31
C LEU A 325 14.99 -3.03 19.42
N GLY A 326 15.40 -2.74 20.66
CA GLY A 326 15.11 -3.57 21.82
C GLY A 326 13.60 -3.76 22.03
N ILE A 327 12.82 -2.68 21.97
CA ILE A 327 11.35 -2.76 22.09
C ILE A 327 10.74 -3.55 20.94
N LEU A 328 11.20 -3.35 19.71
CA LEU A 328 10.72 -4.12 18.57
C LEU A 328 11.02 -5.62 18.72
N ILE A 329 12.21 -5.99 19.19
CA ILE A 329 12.58 -7.38 19.45
C ILE A 329 11.67 -7.97 20.53
N VAL A 330 11.55 -7.30 21.68
CA VAL A 330 10.70 -7.77 22.79
C VAL A 330 9.25 -7.89 22.35
N GLY A 331 8.72 -6.90 21.66
CA GLY A 331 7.34 -6.92 21.19
C GLY A 331 7.09 -7.95 20.10
N LEU A 332 8.04 -8.21 19.19
CA LEU A 332 7.95 -9.33 18.24
C LEU A 332 7.97 -10.69 18.96
N ILE A 333 8.83 -10.86 19.97
CA ILE A 333 8.82 -12.07 20.81
C ILE A 333 7.45 -12.27 21.44
N ILE A 334 6.85 -11.23 22.01
CA ILE A 334 5.50 -11.27 22.58
C ILE A 334 4.46 -11.64 21.51
N VAL A 335 4.49 -11.00 20.34
CA VAL A 335 3.56 -11.30 19.23
C VAL A 335 3.65 -12.76 18.79
N PHE A 336 4.87 -13.32 18.67
CA PHE A 336 5.05 -14.72 18.29
C PHE A 336 4.60 -15.69 19.38
N ARG A 337 4.77 -15.35 20.66
CA ARG A 337 4.28 -16.16 21.79
C ARG A 337 2.76 -16.15 21.90
N LEU A 338 2.12 -15.02 21.62
CA LEU A 338 0.66 -14.86 21.69
C LEU A 338 -0.07 -15.42 20.46
N LYS A 339 0.66 -15.73 19.37
CA LYS A 339 0.10 -16.15 18.07
C LYS A 339 -0.87 -17.33 18.19
N ASP A 340 -0.56 -18.29 19.06
CA ASP A 340 -1.31 -19.55 19.19
C ASP A 340 -2.38 -19.50 20.28
N ILE A 341 -2.42 -18.43 21.10
CA ILE A 341 -3.24 -18.34 22.31
C ILE A 341 -4.34 -17.28 22.18
N TYR A 342 -4.05 -16.15 21.53
CA TYR A 342 -4.94 -14.98 21.51
C TYR A 342 -5.46 -14.62 20.12
N GLU A 343 -6.67 -14.07 20.10
CA GLU A 343 -7.31 -13.54 18.90
C GLU A 343 -6.47 -12.45 18.21
N VAL A 344 -6.67 -12.32 16.88
CA VAL A 344 -5.97 -11.37 16.01
C VAL A 344 -6.04 -9.94 16.54
N ASP A 345 -7.15 -9.54 17.14
CA ASP A 345 -7.34 -8.19 17.70
C ASP A 345 -6.42 -7.87 18.87
N THR A 346 -6.28 -8.80 19.80
CA THR A 346 -5.36 -8.62 20.94
C THR A 346 -3.92 -8.57 20.45
N ARG A 347 -3.57 -9.36 19.42
CA ARG A 347 -2.27 -9.30 18.77
C ARG A 347 -2.03 -7.96 18.05
N ARG A 348 -3.04 -7.39 17.40
CA ARG A 348 -2.98 -6.04 16.79
C ARG A 348 -2.67 -4.95 17.83
N LYS A 349 -3.21 -5.08 19.06
CA LYS A 349 -2.95 -4.11 20.13
C LYS A 349 -1.53 -4.19 20.71
N VAL A 350 -0.82 -5.30 20.58
CA VAL A 350 0.62 -5.35 20.93
C VAL A 350 1.42 -4.33 20.12
N PHE A 351 1.10 -4.16 18.83
CA PHE A 351 1.73 -3.13 18.00
C PHE A 351 1.40 -1.71 18.47
N HIS A 352 0.20 -1.48 19.01
CA HIS A 352 -0.19 -0.18 19.55
C HIS A 352 0.63 0.15 20.80
N PHE A 353 0.76 -0.80 21.74
CA PHE A 353 1.60 -0.62 22.93
C PHE A 353 3.10 -0.54 22.61
N MET A 354 3.59 -1.24 21.58
CA MET A 354 4.96 -1.07 21.09
C MET A 354 5.22 0.38 20.65
N MET A 355 4.29 0.98 19.88
CA MET A 355 4.41 2.38 19.47
C MET A 355 4.44 3.33 20.67
N VAL A 356 3.64 3.07 21.71
CA VAL A 356 3.68 3.83 22.96
C VAL A 356 5.05 3.72 23.63
N GLY A 357 5.55 2.50 23.83
CA GLY A 357 6.85 2.28 24.46
C GLY A 357 8.01 2.92 23.68
N MET A 358 7.96 2.86 22.35
CA MET A 358 8.99 3.45 21.50
C MET A 358 8.98 4.97 21.53
N PHE A 359 7.81 5.60 21.35
CA PHE A 359 7.74 7.02 21.06
C PHE A 359 7.35 7.90 22.26
N LEU A 360 6.52 7.43 23.19
CA LEU A 360 6.12 8.25 24.34
C LEU A 360 7.33 8.75 25.19
N PRO A 361 8.30 7.91 25.57
CA PRO A 361 9.46 8.39 26.33
C PRO A 361 10.52 9.08 25.47
N ALA A 362 10.66 8.68 24.19
CA ALA A 362 11.78 9.11 23.35
C ALA A 362 11.52 10.38 22.53
N THR A 363 10.25 10.72 22.22
CA THR A 363 9.94 11.80 21.26
C THR A 363 10.46 13.16 21.72
N TYR A 364 10.45 13.47 23.02
CA TYR A 364 10.97 14.76 23.51
C TYR A 364 12.49 14.84 23.54
N VAL A 365 13.18 13.70 23.59
CA VAL A 365 14.65 13.63 23.63
C VAL A 365 15.21 14.11 22.29
N ASP A 366 14.72 13.56 21.19
CA ASP A 366 15.09 13.99 19.84
C ASP A 366 13.88 13.90 18.88
N PRO A 367 13.04 14.95 18.83
CA PRO A 367 11.80 14.92 18.05
C PRO A 367 12.05 14.98 16.54
N THR A 368 13.13 15.64 16.10
CA THR A 368 13.50 15.72 14.68
C THR A 368 14.00 14.37 14.18
N TYR A 369 14.75 13.64 15.01
CA TYR A 369 15.14 12.26 14.72
C TYR A 369 13.94 11.32 14.66
N ALA A 370 13.01 11.41 15.62
CA ALA A 370 11.76 10.63 15.58
C ALA A 370 10.94 10.92 14.31
N ALA A 371 10.81 12.19 13.91
CA ALA A 371 10.11 12.57 12.68
C ALA A 371 10.80 12.05 11.41
N LEU A 372 12.14 12.07 11.36
CA LEU A 372 12.92 11.48 10.27
C LEU A 372 12.70 9.96 10.22
N ALA A 373 12.83 9.27 11.36
CA ALA A 373 12.65 7.83 11.45
C ALA A 373 11.26 7.40 10.97
N LEU A 374 10.20 8.08 11.41
CA LEU A 374 8.83 7.83 10.96
C LEU A 374 8.64 8.07 9.46
N SER A 375 9.29 9.09 8.89
CA SER A 375 9.26 9.36 7.44
C SER A 375 9.93 8.25 6.63
N LEU A 376 11.10 7.79 7.09
CA LEU A 376 11.84 6.70 6.45
C LEU A 376 11.09 5.36 6.57
N ILE A 377 10.57 5.02 7.75
CA ILE A 377 9.79 3.80 7.96
C ILE A 377 8.48 3.82 7.16
N LEU A 378 7.83 4.98 7.01
CA LEU A 378 6.67 5.11 6.12
C LEU A 378 7.05 4.78 4.68
N ALA A 379 8.17 5.32 4.18
CA ALA A 379 8.64 4.99 2.83
C ALA A 379 8.97 3.50 2.67
N VAL A 380 9.59 2.88 3.68
CA VAL A 380 9.84 1.43 3.68
C VAL A 380 8.53 0.65 3.63
N PHE A 381 7.54 1.01 4.45
CA PHE A 381 6.23 0.34 4.45
C PHE A 381 5.53 0.49 3.09
N LEU A 382 5.56 1.66 2.47
CA LEU A 382 5.01 1.89 1.14
C LEU A 382 5.72 1.06 0.06
N ILE A 383 7.06 0.95 0.12
CA ILE A 383 7.82 0.10 -0.81
C ILE A 383 7.49 -1.38 -0.59
N LEU A 384 7.46 -1.85 0.65
CA LEU A 384 7.12 -3.25 0.97
C LEU A 384 5.69 -3.58 0.51
N ASP A 385 4.75 -2.67 0.70
CA ASP A 385 3.37 -2.82 0.24
C ASP A 385 3.29 -2.84 -1.29
N LEU A 386 4.01 -1.96 -1.99
CA LEU A 386 4.15 -1.97 -3.45
C LEU A 386 4.73 -3.30 -3.96
N LEU A 387 5.78 -3.81 -3.31
CA LEU A 387 6.39 -5.10 -3.66
C LEU A 387 5.44 -6.27 -3.43
N ARG A 388 4.63 -6.23 -2.37
CA ARG A 388 3.56 -7.21 -2.15
C ARG A 388 2.50 -7.12 -3.24
N ALA A 389 1.96 -5.93 -3.48
CA ALA A 389 0.86 -5.67 -4.41
C ALA A 389 1.23 -6.01 -5.88
N SER A 390 2.49 -5.82 -6.25
CA SER A 390 2.99 -6.10 -7.60
C SER A 390 3.15 -7.60 -7.93
N GLN A 391 3.07 -8.50 -6.95
CA GLN A 391 3.18 -9.97 -7.14
C GLN A 391 4.51 -10.43 -7.80
N LEU A 392 5.56 -9.62 -7.64
CA LEU A 392 6.89 -9.86 -8.23
C LEU A 392 7.77 -10.76 -7.33
N PRO A 393 8.48 -11.75 -7.89
CA PRO A 393 9.39 -12.61 -7.14
C PRO A 393 10.71 -11.88 -6.81
N PRO A 394 11.44 -12.27 -5.73
CA PRO A 394 11.10 -13.31 -4.76
C PRO A 394 10.30 -12.80 -3.55
N LEU A 395 10.29 -11.48 -3.32
CA LEU A 395 9.86 -10.87 -2.05
C LEU A 395 8.33 -10.82 -1.84
N SER A 396 7.53 -10.76 -2.91
CA SER A 396 6.07 -10.56 -2.77
C SER A 396 5.37 -11.64 -1.93
N LYS A 397 5.78 -12.92 -2.07
CA LYS A 397 5.15 -14.04 -1.36
C LYS A 397 5.47 -14.05 0.14
N PRO A 398 6.75 -14.00 0.58
CA PRO A 398 7.08 -13.88 2.00
C PRO A 398 6.38 -12.70 2.69
N ILE A 399 6.36 -11.53 2.04
CA ILE A 399 5.70 -10.34 2.58
C ILE A 399 4.20 -10.56 2.71
N ALA A 400 3.55 -11.11 1.67
CA ALA A 400 2.11 -11.40 1.71
C ALA A 400 1.77 -12.41 2.81
N SER A 401 2.57 -13.46 2.99
CA SER A 401 2.34 -14.44 4.06
C SER A 401 2.55 -13.88 5.45
N PHE A 402 3.52 -12.97 5.63
CA PHE A 402 3.76 -12.32 6.92
C PHE A 402 2.64 -11.35 7.28
N LEU A 403 2.14 -10.58 6.30
CA LEU A 403 1.09 -9.60 6.53
C LEU A 403 -0.30 -10.22 6.66
N ALA A 404 -0.58 -11.35 5.98
CA ALA A 404 -1.91 -11.97 5.92
C ALA A 404 -2.66 -12.08 7.28
N PRO A 405 -2.01 -12.44 8.41
CA PRO A 405 -2.68 -12.52 9.71
C PRO A 405 -3.07 -11.16 10.33
N TYR A 406 -2.61 -10.05 9.76
CA TYR A 406 -2.80 -8.68 10.28
C TYR A 406 -3.62 -7.79 9.34
N VAL A 407 -4.04 -8.34 8.20
CA VAL A 407 -4.90 -7.67 7.21
C VAL A 407 -6.33 -7.64 7.74
N ASP A 408 -6.99 -6.49 7.65
CA ASP A 408 -8.39 -6.32 8.06
C ASP A 408 -9.37 -6.52 6.90
N GLY A 409 -10.66 -6.71 7.20
CA GLY A 409 -11.72 -6.87 6.19
C GLY A 409 -11.77 -5.73 5.16
N ARG A 410 -11.37 -4.52 5.56
CA ARG A 410 -11.29 -3.33 4.70
C ARG A 410 -10.15 -3.38 3.68
N ASP A 411 -9.07 -4.09 3.99
CA ASP A 411 -7.85 -4.14 3.17
C ASP A 411 -7.98 -5.08 1.96
N PHE A 412 -9.02 -5.92 1.89
CA PHE A 412 -9.28 -6.79 0.74
C PHE A 412 -9.94 -6.06 -0.44
N ARG A 413 -10.32 -4.79 -0.26
CA ARG A 413 -11.02 -4.00 -1.28
C ARG A 413 -10.06 -3.35 -2.29
N GLY A 414 -8.77 -3.27 -1.97
CA GLY A 414 -7.77 -2.74 -2.89
C GLY A 414 -6.41 -3.45 -2.89
N PRO A 415 -5.52 -3.02 -3.81
CA PRO A 415 -4.21 -3.63 -3.95
C PRO A 415 -3.26 -3.27 -2.79
N VAL A 416 -3.52 -2.13 -2.11
CA VAL A 416 -2.77 -1.62 -0.96
C VAL A 416 -3.45 -2.08 0.33
N VAL A 417 -2.69 -2.63 1.28
CA VAL A 417 -3.18 -2.99 2.62
C VAL A 417 -2.86 -1.79 3.50
N ILE A 418 -3.88 -1.16 4.06
CA ILE A 418 -3.74 0.17 4.62
C ILE A 418 -3.64 0.13 6.15
N SER A 419 -4.13 -0.94 6.80
CA SER A 419 -4.18 -1.06 8.27
C SER A 419 -2.84 -0.78 9.00
N HIS A 420 -1.72 -1.33 8.53
CA HIS A 420 -0.40 -1.13 9.17
C HIS A 420 0.21 0.24 8.86
N ILE A 421 -0.15 0.84 7.72
CA ILE A 421 0.26 2.20 7.35
C ILE A 421 -0.51 3.22 8.21
N PHE A 422 -1.77 2.97 8.51
CA PHE A 422 -2.60 3.86 9.31
C PHE A 422 -2.17 3.96 10.77
N LEU A 423 -1.76 2.85 11.39
CA LEU A 423 -1.18 2.89 12.73
C LEU A 423 0.05 3.83 12.78
N LEU A 424 0.93 3.69 11.79
CA LEU A 424 2.14 4.49 11.69
C LEU A 424 1.84 5.98 11.43
N ILE A 425 1.01 6.28 10.43
CA ILE A 425 0.63 7.64 10.05
C ILE A 425 -0.17 8.32 11.18
N GLY A 426 -1.03 7.59 11.88
CA GLY A 426 -1.77 8.07 13.04
C GLY A 426 -0.88 8.55 14.19
N CYS A 427 0.26 7.89 14.39
CA CYS A 427 1.29 8.35 15.31
C CYS A 427 2.10 9.52 14.75
N ALA A 428 2.42 9.49 13.45
CA ALA A 428 3.36 10.42 12.82
C ALA A 428 2.78 11.80 12.48
N ILE A 429 1.54 11.88 12.00
CA ILE A 429 0.93 13.15 11.58
C ILE A 429 0.94 14.18 12.71
N PRO A 430 0.48 13.87 13.94
CA PRO A 430 0.52 14.83 15.04
C PRO A 430 1.93 15.34 15.37
N LEU A 431 2.95 14.48 15.30
CA LEU A 431 4.34 14.89 15.49
C LEU A 431 4.79 15.84 14.38
N TRP A 432 4.51 15.53 13.11
CA TRP A 432 4.86 16.40 11.98
C TRP A 432 4.15 17.76 12.06
N LEU A 433 2.87 17.77 12.42
CA LEU A 433 2.09 19.00 12.59
C LEU A 433 2.59 19.83 13.79
N ALA A 434 2.91 19.20 14.92
CA ALA A 434 3.51 19.88 16.07
C ALA A 434 4.84 20.54 15.67
N LEU A 435 5.72 19.81 14.99
CA LEU A 435 7.01 20.32 14.55
C LEU A 435 6.92 21.37 13.45
N ALA A 436 5.85 21.39 12.67
CA ALA A 436 5.60 22.45 11.69
C ALA A 436 5.28 23.81 12.37
N SER A 437 4.83 23.78 13.62
CA SER A 437 4.48 24.99 14.39
C SER A 437 5.63 25.56 15.24
N ILE A 438 6.81 24.92 15.24
CA ILE A 438 7.95 25.26 16.09
C ILE A 438 9.13 25.72 15.22
N PRO A 439 9.85 26.80 15.59
CA PRO A 439 11.02 27.26 14.85
C PRO A 439 12.15 26.23 14.88
N ARG A 440 12.99 26.24 13.83
CA ARG A 440 14.13 25.33 13.71
C ARG A 440 15.43 26.02 14.10
N THR A 441 16.30 25.28 14.77
CA THR A 441 17.64 25.72 15.18
C THR A 441 18.72 24.77 14.65
N GLY A 442 19.97 25.03 15.00
CA GLY A 442 21.15 24.29 14.54
C GLY A 442 22.05 25.14 13.66
N SER A 443 23.32 24.74 13.54
CA SER A 443 24.35 25.44 12.75
C SER A 443 25.06 24.47 11.80
N GLY A 444 25.64 25.02 10.73
CA GLY A 444 26.37 24.25 9.71
C GLY A 444 25.54 23.09 9.16
N TYR A 445 26.12 21.89 9.19
CA TYR A 445 25.50 20.66 8.67
C TYR A 445 24.24 20.20 9.42
N LEU A 446 23.98 20.76 10.60
CA LEU A 446 22.82 20.45 11.46
C LEU A 446 21.77 21.57 11.45
N ALA A 447 21.91 22.57 10.56
CA ALA A 447 20.89 23.61 10.40
C ALA A 447 19.52 23.00 10.07
N GLY A 448 18.50 23.29 10.88
CA GLY A 448 17.15 22.75 10.70
C GLY A 448 16.88 21.40 11.38
N TRP A 449 17.88 20.83 12.06
CA TRP A 449 17.82 19.52 12.69
C TRP A 449 17.60 19.57 14.21
N GLU A 450 17.53 20.76 14.80
CA GLU A 450 17.20 20.96 16.21
C GLU A 450 15.93 21.82 16.39
N VAL A 451 15.32 21.68 17.58
CA VAL A 451 14.17 22.48 18.00
C VAL A 451 14.41 23.04 19.41
N PRO A 452 14.03 24.31 19.67
CA PRO A 452 14.27 24.94 20.96
C PRO A 452 13.27 24.45 22.02
N THR A 453 11.99 24.31 21.68
CA THR A 453 10.91 24.01 22.62
C THR A 453 10.21 22.67 22.34
N ARG A 454 9.61 22.09 23.38
CA ARG A 454 8.84 20.84 23.34
C ARG A 454 7.38 21.12 23.68
N GLU A 455 6.47 20.30 23.16
CA GLU A 455 5.03 20.43 23.41
C GLU A 455 4.37 19.08 23.58
N VAL A 456 3.34 19.01 24.45
CA VAL A 456 2.56 17.78 24.66
C VAL A 456 1.89 17.28 23.39
N SER A 457 1.57 18.21 22.48
CA SER A 457 1.00 17.95 21.17
C SER A 457 1.84 16.94 20.33
N MET A 458 3.16 16.88 20.53
CA MET A 458 4.08 16.02 19.77
C MET A 458 3.78 14.52 19.92
N VAL A 459 3.25 14.10 21.07
CA VAL A 459 2.94 12.68 21.38
C VAL A 459 1.45 12.35 21.34
N SER A 460 0.60 13.32 20.97
CA SER A 460 -0.86 13.14 20.93
C SER A 460 -1.29 11.98 20.02
N GLY A 461 -0.61 11.76 18.89
CA GLY A 461 -0.90 10.62 18.02
C GLY A 461 -0.59 9.27 18.66
N VAL A 462 0.55 9.18 19.33
CA VAL A 462 0.99 7.99 20.06
C VAL A 462 0.05 7.69 21.22
N ILE A 463 -0.41 8.70 21.95
CA ILE A 463 -1.38 8.54 23.04
C ILE A 463 -2.74 8.10 22.50
N CYS A 464 -3.24 8.78 21.46
CA CYS A 464 -4.56 8.53 20.89
C CYS A 464 -4.67 7.11 20.31
N VAL A 465 -3.78 6.79 19.36
CA VAL A 465 -3.78 5.47 18.71
C VAL A 465 -3.26 4.41 19.67
N GLY A 466 -2.11 4.66 20.30
CA GLY A 466 -1.41 3.65 21.08
C GLY A 466 -2.09 3.28 22.40
N LEU A 467 -2.61 4.26 23.14
CA LEU A 467 -3.28 4.03 24.43
C LEU A 467 -4.81 4.07 24.29
N GLY A 468 -5.35 5.14 23.70
CA GLY A 468 -6.79 5.37 23.59
C GLY A 468 -7.52 4.26 22.85
N ASP A 469 -7.21 4.07 21.56
CA ASP A 469 -7.84 3.05 20.71
C ASP A 469 -7.59 1.62 21.24
N ALA A 470 -6.42 1.35 21.81
CA ALA A 470 -6.13 0.08 22.46
C ALA A 470 -7.05 -0.17 23.67
N ALA A 471 -7.20 0.82 24.57
CA ALA A 471 -8.04 0.73 25.75
C ALA A 471 -9.53 0.59 25.37
N ALA A 472 -10.00 1.41 24.41
CA ALA A 472 -11.37 1.36 23.90
C ALA A 472 -11.75 -0.03 23.40
N SER A 473 -10.89 -0.64 22.59
CA SER A 473 -11.15 -1.94 21.99
C SER A 473 -11.02 -3.09 22.99
N LEU A 474 -10.05 -3.05 23.93
CA LEU A 474 -9.88 -4.10 24.94
C LEU A 474 -11.02 -4.10 25.96
N ILE A 475 -11.37 -2.93 26.48
CA ILE A 475 -12.43 -2.78 27.50
C ILE A 475 -13.80 -2.87 26.83
N GLY A 476 -14.00 -2.24 25.68
CA GLY A 476 -15.27 -2.29 24.94
C GLY A 476 -15.64 -3.68 24.43
N ARG A 477 -14.67 -4.56 24.17
CA ARG A 477 -14.98 -5.98 23.87
C ARG A 477 -15.35 -6.77 25.10
N ARG A 478 -14.65 -6.55 26.22
CA ARG A 478 -14.86 -7.35 27.44
C ARG A 478 -16.07 -6.91 28.27
N TYR A 479 -16.36 -5.62 28.29
CA TYR A 479 -17.37 -5.01 29.17
C TYR A 479 -18.35 -4.09 28.41
N GLY A 480 -18.22 -3.94 27.09
CA GLY A 480 -18.99 -2.96 26.31
C GLY A 480 -20.41 -3.41 25.96
N HIS A 481 -21.22 -3.64 26.99
CA HIS A 481 -22.63 -4.04 26.85
C HIS A 481 -23.51 -2.89 26.37
N ARG A 482 -23.22 -1.64 26.77
CA ARG A 482 -24.03 -0.47 26.40
C ARG A 482 -23.49 0.15 25.11
N LYS A 483 -24.18 -0.04 24.00
CA LYS A 483 -23.81 0.53 22.70
C LYS A 483 -24.34 1.94 22.52
N TRP A 484 -23.62 2.75 21.74
CA TRP A 484 -24.11 4.07 21.34
C TRP A 484 -25.35 3.97 20.44
N LEU A 485 -26.25 4.95 20.55
CA LEU A 485 -27.55 4.96 19.87
C LEU A 485 -27.45 5.16 18.34
N TRP A 486 -26.40 5.81 17.86
CA TRP A 486 -26.20 6.18 16.45
C TRP A 486 -25.58 5.08 15.57
N GLY A 487 -25.55 3.83 16.05
CA GLY A 487 -24.99 2.69 15.31
C GLY A 487 -23.45 2.65 15.32
N GLY A 488 -22.86 1.61 14.72
CA GLY A 488 -21.39 1.46 14.60
C GLY A 488 -20.70 0.54 15.62
N GLY A 489 -21.44 -0.09 16.54
CA GLY A 489 -20.91 -1.15 17.42
C GLY A 489 -19.99 -0.69 18.56
N LYS A 490 -19.68 0.61 18.64
CA LYS A 490 -18.90 1.25 19.71
C LYS A 490 -19.71 1.26 21.01
N SER A 491 -19.04 1.04 22.15
CA SER A 491 -19.66 0.95 23.49
C SER A 491 -19.30 2.15 24.36
N LEU A 492 -20.22 2.54 25.25
CA LEU A 492 -20.00 3.57 26.27
C LEU A 492 -18.79 3.24 27.16
N GLU A 493 -18.68 1.98 27.59
CA GLU A 493 -17.58 1.51 28.45
C GLU A 493 -16.22 1.63 27.74
N GLY A 494 -16.19 1.34 26.44
CA GLY A 494 -15.02 1.55 25.58
C GLY A 494 -14.66 3.03 25.43
N SER A 495 -15.64 3.92 25.24
CA SER A 495 -15.42 5.37 25.16
C SER A 495 -14.90 5.93 26.49
N VAL A 496 -15.44 5.49 27.64
CA VAL A 496 -14.91 5.88 28.96
C VAL A 496 -13.46 5.41 29.14
N ALA A 497 -13.16 4.17 28.75
CA ALA A 497 -11.79 3.64 28.77
C ALA A 497 -10.84 4.45 27.89
N PHE A 498 -11.27 4.85 26.69
CA PHE A 498 -10.52 5.73 25.80
C PHE A 498 -10.18 7.05 26.50
N ALA A 499 -11.20 7.73 27.05
CA ALA A 499 -11.03 9.03 27.68
C ALA A 499 -10.07 8.95 28.88
N ILE A 500 -10.18 7.91 29.72
CA ILE A 500 -9.27 7.70 30.85
C ILE A 500 -7.84 7.45 30.36
N ALA A 501 -7.65 6.61 29.35
CA ALA A 501 -6.33 6.29 28.81
C ALA A 501 -5.66 7.50 28.16
N VAL A 502 -6.40 8.31 27.39
CA VAL A 502 -5.88 9.55 26.79
C VAL A 502 -5.57 10.59 27.85
N PHE A 503 -6.45 10.78 28.84
CA PHE A 503 -6.20 11.68 29.96
C PHE A 503 -4.93 11.30 30.72
N ALA A 504 -4.78 10.03 31.08
CA ALA A 504 -3.58 9.52 31.76
C ALA A 504 -2.32 9.67 30.89
N GLY A 505 -2.43 9.40 29.58
CA GLY A 505 -1.33 9.57 28.63
C GLY A 505 -0.89 11.02 28.49
N LEU A 506 -1.83 11.96 28.40
CA LEU A 506 -1.52 13.40 28.36
C LEU A 506 -0.89 13.87 29.66
N ALA A 507 -1.43 13.46 30.82
CA ALA A 507 -0.86 13.78 32.12
C ALA A 507 0.57 13.23 32.26
N ALA A 508 0.81 11.97 31.87
CA ALA A 508 2.14 11.37 31.86
C ALA A 508 3.10 12.10 30.92
N ALA A 509 2.63 12.52 29.74
CA ALA A 509 3.41 13.29 28.79
C ALA A 509 3.76 14.70 29.32
N SER A 510 2.83 15.39 29.97
CA SER A 510 3.09 16.68 30.63
C SER A 510 4.06 16.53 31.80
N ILE A 511 3.92 15.48 32.62
CA ILE A 511 4.86 15.18 33.70
C ILE A 511 6.24 14.89 33.12
N TRP A 512 6.34 14.07 32.07
CA TRP A 512 7.61 13.73 31.45
C TRP A 512 8.31 14.97 30.86
N LEU A 513 7.55 15.85 30.20
CA LEU A 513 8.08 17.11 29.67
C LEU A 513 8.67 17.98 30.79
N LYS A 514 7.96 18.10 31.92
CA LYS A 514 8.42 18.84 33.10
C LYS A 514 9.62 18.19 33.76
N VAL A 515 9.56 16.87 33.99
CA VAL A 515 10.64 16.10 34.61
C VAL A 515 11.90 16.23 33.80
N GLY A 516 11.85 16.09 32.47
CA GLY A 516 13.03 16.25 31.62
C GLY A 516 13.56 17.68 31.49
N GLY A 517 12.82 18.67 32.00
CA GLY A 517 13.22 20.07 32.07
C GLY A 517 13.22 20.80 30.72
N TRP A 518 12.53 20.27 29.70
CA TRP A 518 12.49 20.95 28.40
C TRP A 518 11.66 22.23 28.46
N PRO A 519 12.11 23.33 27.80
CA PRO A 519 11.31 24.54 27.70
C PRO A 519 10.06 24.26 26.86
N ALA A 520 8.89 24.62 27.39
CA ALA A 520 7.62 24.51 26.69
C ALA A 520 7.36 25.74 25.82
N THR A 521 6.68 25.56 24.67
CA THR A 521 6.35 26.68 23.77
C THR A 521 5.30 27.63 24.35
N SER A 522 4.38 27.14 25.17
CA SER A 522 3.32 27.92 25.82
C SER A 522 3.60 28.09 27.32
N GLU A 523 3.16 29.23 27.89
CA GLU A 523 3.10 29.39 29.34
C GLU A 523 2.30 28.23 29.94
N GLN A 524 2.93 27.50 30.85
CA GLN A 524 2.34 26.30 31.39
C GLN A 524 1.15 26.69 32.26
N ALA A 525 -0.04 26.31 31.79
CA ALA A 525 -1.25 26.44 32.58
C ALA A 525 -1.03 25.77 33.96
N GLY A 526 -1.53 26.42 35.03
CA GLY A 526 -1.45 25.85 36.38
C GLY A 526 -1.96 24.40 36.40
N VAL A 527 -1.47 23.59 37.35
CA VAL A 527 -1.73 22.12 37.38
C VAL A 527 -3.21 21.79 37.20
N PHE A 528 -4.10 22.54 37.87
CA PHE A 528 -5.55 22.39 37.74
C PHE A 528 -6.08 22.70 36.33
N ALA A 529 -5.59 23.76 35.70
CA ALA A 529 -5.98 24.13 34.34
C ALA A 529 -5.46 23.11 33.31
N SER A 530 -4.23 22.61 33.46
CA SER A 530 -3.68 21.54 32.61
C SER A 530 -4.48 20.23 32.75
N MET A 531 -4.89 19.87 33.96
CA MET A 531 -5.73 18.70 34.21
C MET A 531 -7.13 18.85 33.58
N ARG A 532 -7.77 20.01 33.78
CA ARG A 532 -9.07 20.32 33.15
C ARG A 532 -8.98 20.27 31.63
N ASN A 533 -7.97 20.91 31.04
CA ASN A 533 -7.78 20.97 29.60
C ASN A 533 -7.51 19.56 29.04
N SER A 534 -6.70 18.74 29.73
CA SER A 534 -6.46 17.34 29.35
C SER A 534 -7.74 16.49 29.38
N ALA A 535 -8.60 16.68 30.39
CA ALA A 535 -9.89 15.99 30.47
C ALA A 535 -10.83 16.41 29.33
N MET A 536 -10.84 17.70 28.96
CA MET A 536 -11.60 18.20 27.81
C MET A 536 -11.09 17.60 26.50
N CYS A 537 -9.77 17.58 26.27
CA CYS A 537 -9.16 16.95 25.09
C CYS A 537 -9.50 15.47 25.00
N ALA A 538 -9.36 14.73 26.11
CA ALA A 538 -9.65 13.30 26.16
C ALA A 538 -11.14 13.00 25.87
N SER A 539 -12.04 13.82 26.43
CA SER A 539 -13.48 13.70 26.19
C SER A 539 -13.83 13.99 24.73
N MET A 540 -13.25 15.04 24.14
CA MET A 540 -13.47 15.39 22.74
C MET A 540 -12.96 14.31 21.78
N ALA A 541 -11.76 13.78 22.03
CA ALA A 541 -11.21 12.68 21.23
C ALA A 541 -12.04 11.40 21.39
N SER A 542 -12.51 11.08 22.59
CA SER A 542 -13.40 9.94 22.83
C SER A 542 -14.74 10.10 22.10
N LEU A 543 -15.33 11.29 22.12
CA LEU A 543 -16.58 11.56 21.41
C LEU A 543 -16.37 11.45 19.89
N THR A 544 -15.24 11.95 19.39
CA THR A 544 -14.87 11.84 17.97
C THR A 544 -14.75 10.38 17.55
N GLU A 545 -14.10 9.55 18.37
CA GLU A 545 -13.99 8.09 18.14
C GLU A 545 -15.36 7.40 18.15
N ALA A 546 -16.24 7.79 19.07
CA ALA A 546 -17.58 7.21 19.21
C ALA A 546 -18.52 7.58 18.04
N VAL A 547 -18.39 8.79 17.49
CA VAL A 547 -19.22 9.31 16.40
C VAL A 547 -18.70 8.84 15.03
N LEU A 548 -17.40 8.56 14.91
CA LEU A 548 -16.79 8.12 13.66
C LEU A 548 -17.11 6.65 13.36
N THR A 549 -18.29 6.39 12.80
CA THR A 549 -18.79 5.02 12.54
C THR A 549 -18.28 4.38 11.24
N GLY A 550 -17.75 5.17 10.31
CA GLY A 550 -17.26 4.69 9.01
C GLY A 550 -15.82 5.06 8.66
N GLY A 551 -15.30 6.16 9.22
CA GLY A 551 -13.93 6.62 8.97
C GLY A 551 -12.89 5.85 9.75
N ASN A 552 -11.64 6.10 9.40
CA ASN A 552 -10.48 5.54 10.04
C ASN A 552 -10.13 6.36 11.28
N ASP A 553 -10.56 5.82 12.42
CA ASP A 553 -10.29 6.34 13.75
C ASP A 553 -8.79 6.47 14.05
N ASN A 554 -7.94 5.59 13.49
CA ASN A 554 -6.49 5.66 13.68
C ASN A 554 -5.82 6.87 13.00
N VAL A 555 -6.50 7.60 12.11
CA VAL A 555 -5.92 8.80 11.47
C VAL A 555 -6.67 10.06 11.90
N ILE A 556 -7.99 10.03 11.92
CA ILE A 556 -8.80 11.24 12.15
C ILE A 556 -8.78 11.64 13.63
N VAL A 557 -8.98 10.69 14.56
CA VAL A 557 -9.06 10.99 16.00
C VAL A 557 -7.74 11.57 16.54
N PRO A 558 -6.55 11.05 16.18
CA PRO A 558 -5.27 11.67 16.52
C PRO A 558 -5.10 13.12 16.09
N VAL A 559 -5.56 13.46 14.88
CA VAL A 559 -5.49 14.82 14.35
C VAL A 559 -6.40 15.74 15.14
N VAL A 560 -7.63 15.29 15.46
CA VAL A 560 -8.55 16.06 16.32
C VAL A 560 -7.95 16.25 17.71
N LEU A 561 -7.40 15.19 18.33
CA LEU A 561 -6.75 15.30 19.64
C LEU A 561 -5.59 16.30 19.59
N TRP A 562 -4.73 16.23 18.56
CA TRP A 562 -3.64 17.18 18.36
C TRP A 562 -4.15 18.62 18.28
N THR A 563 -5.20 18.88 17.50
CA THR A 563 -5.80 20.23 17.42
C THR A 563 -6.29 20.70 18.78
N CYS A 564 -7.00 19.86 19.54
CA CYS A 564 -7.49 20.23 20.87
C CYS A 564 -6.35 20.52 21.85
N VAL A 565 -5.32 19.65 21.90
CA VAL A 565 -4.15 19.82 22.78
C VAL A 565 -3.42 21.12 22.43
N LYS A 566 -3.23 21.39 21.14
CA LYS A 566 -2.58 22.61 20.66
C LYS A 566 -3.39 23.86 20.98
N SER A 567 -4.71 23.83 20.80
CA SER A 567 -5.60 24.98 21.06
C SER A 567 -5.77 25.28 22.55
N LEU A 568 -5.79 24.25 23.41
CA LEU A 568 -5.98 24.43 24.86
C LEU A 568 -4.67 24.65 25.63
N GLY A 569 -3.51 24.64 24.97
CA GLY A 569 -2.22 24.95 25.60
C GLY A 569 -1.88 24.04 26.78
N ILE A 570 -1.95 22.73 26.56
CA ILE A 570 -1.51 21.69 27.51
C ILE A 570 -0.05 21.37 27.26
#